data_AF-A0A3B9EZX9-F1
#
_entry.id   AF-A0A3B9EZX9-F1
#
_cell.length_a   1.000
_cell.length_b   1.000
_cell.length_c   1.000
_cell.angle_alpha   90.00
_cell.angle_beta   90.00
_cell.angle_gamma   90.00
#
_symmetry.space_group_name_H-M   'P 1'
#
loop_
_entity.id
_entity.type
_entity.pdbx_description
1 polymer ?
#
loop_
_entity_poly.entity_id
_entity_poly.type
_entity_poly.pdbx_seq_one_letter_code
_entity_poly.pdbx_strand_id
1 'polypeptide(L)'
;MPQKTYPIIQDDPWLKPYQEDIDERYMFFSKKRKEIEKEEGSLLAYAHRDLFLGFNYDTQKKGWRYREWAPAAQQLWLIGDFNRWNPESHPLEKREGGIWEIFIPDGENGLAHRQLLKVKVLSNDLTRD
;
A
#
# COMPACT_ATOMS: atom_id res chain seq x y z
N MET A 1 21.36 -33.96 13.07
CA MET A 1 20.56 -33.71 11.85
C MET A 1 21.50 -33.19 10.77
N PRO A 2 21.36 -33.55 9.49
CA PRO A 2 22.28 -33.09 8.45
C PRO A 2 22.18 -31.56 8.32
N GLN A 3 23.32 -30.89 8.39
CA GLN A 3 23.39 -29.42 8.32
C GLN A 3 23.18 -28.98 6.87
N LYS A 4 22.12 -28.20 6.64
CA LYS A 4 21.75 -27.70 5.31
C LYS A 4 22.89 -26.82 4.78
N THR A 5 23.57 -27.26 3.72
CA THR A 5 24.66 -26.49 3.12
C THR A 5 24.12 -25.69 1.96
N TYR A 6 24.11 -24.36 2.08
CA TYR A 6 23.66 -23.46 1.02
C TYR A 6 24.67 -23.42 -0.14
N PRO A 7 24.21 -23.33 -1.41
CA PRO A 7 25.11 -23.17 -2.56
C PRO A 7 26.09 -22.01 -2.39
N ILE A 8 25.65 -20.89 -1.83
CA ILE A 8 26.52 -19.72 -1.59
C ILE A 8 27.72 -20.01 -0.68
N ILE A 9 27.62 -20.98 0.24
CA ILE A 9 28.74 -21.39 1.12
C ILE A 9 29.68 -22.34 0.38
N GLN A 10 29.19 -23.04 -0.65
CA GLN A 10 30.03 -23.86 -1.53
C GLN A 10 30.83 -22.98 -2.49
N ASP A 11 30.16 -21.96 -3.04
CA ASP A 11 30.76 -20.98 -3.96
C ASP A 11 31.75 -20.07 -3.23
N ASP A 12 31.45 -19.69 -1.98
CA ASP A 12 32.32 -18.91 -1.11
C ASP A 12 32.46 -19.55 0.28
N PRO A 13 33.47 -20.40 0.49
CA PRO A 13 33.74 -21.04 1.78
C PRO A 13 33.99 -20.07 2.94
N TRP A 14 34.33 -18.80 2.67
CA TRP A 14 34.56 -17.80 3.72
C TRP A 14 33.27 -17.42 4.46
N LEU A 15 32.11 -17.78 3.90
CA LEU A 15 30.81 -17.61 4.53
C LEU A 15 30.49 -18.69 5.59
N LYS A 16 31.29 -19.76 5.68
CA LYS A 16 31.05 -20.87 6.61
C LYS A 16 30.89 -20.44 8.09
N PRO A 17 31.69 -19.51 8.63
CA PRO A 17 31.51 -19.03 10.00
C PRO A 17 30.17 -18.32 10.25
N TYR A 18 29.49 -17.86 9.20
CA TYR A 18 28.22 -17.13 9.26
C TYR A 18 27.01 -17.98 8.86
N GLN A 19 27.16 -19.32 8.87
CA GLN A 19 26.11 -20.22 8.40
C GLN A 19 24.81 -20.08 9.21
N GLU A 20 24.90 -19.85 10.53
CA GLU A 20 23.73 -19.63 11.39
C GLU A 20 22.96 -18.36 10.98
N ASP A 21 23.66 -17.25 10.72
CA ASP A 21 23.04 -16.01 10.22
C ASP A 21 22.34 -16.23 8.87
N ILE A 22 22.95 -17.01 7.99
CA ILE A 22 22.39 -17.35 6.67
C ILE A 22 21.13 -18.22 6.84
N ASP A 23 21.17 -19.20 7.74
CA ASP A 23 20.02 -20.03 8.09
C ASP A 23 18.85 -19.19 8.59
N GLU A 24 19.09 -18.29 9.55
CA GLU A 24 18.06 -17.40 10.11
C GLU A 24 17.44 -16.50 9.05
N ARG A 25 18.25 -15.87 8.20
CA ARG A 25 17.77 -15.03 7.09
C ARG A 25 16.91 -15.84 6.11
N TYR A 26 17.33 -17.06 5.76
CA TYR A 26 16.58 -17.91 4.85
C TYR A 26 15.26 -18.38 5.47
N MET A 27 15.26 -18.68 6.78
CA MET A 27 14.03 -19.02 7.52
C MET A 27 13.07 -17.84 7.57
N PHE A 28 13.55 -16.64 7.88
CA PHE A 28 12.74 -15.43 7.88
C PHE A 28 12.14 -15.15 6.49
N PHE A 29 12.96 -15.19 5.45
CA PHE A 29 12.51 -15.05 4.05
C PHE A 29 11.43 -16.09 3.70
N SER A 30 11.70 -17.36 3.98
CA SER A 30 10.79 -18.46 3.64
C SER A 30 9.47 -18.35 4.38
N LYS A 31 9.51 -17.94 5.66
CA LYS A 31 8.32 -17.70 6.47
C LYS A 31 7.53 -16.51 5.93
N LYS A 32 8.17 -15.36 5.73
CA LYS A 32 7.52 -14.14 5.23
C LYS A 32 6.91 -14.34 3.84
N ARG A 33 7.61 -15.04 2.94
CA ARG A 33 7.08 -15.38 1.62
C ARG A 33 5.78 -16.19 1.72
N LYS A 34 5.77 -17.23 2.55
CA LYS A 34 4.58 -18.07 2.78
C LYS A 34 3.42 -17.28 3.39
N GLU A 35 3.70 -16.35 4.30
CA GLU A 35 2.69 -15.46 4.87
C GLU A 35 2.05 -14.59 3.78
N ILE A 36 2.85 -13.93 2.95
CA ILE A 36 2.35 -13.11 1.83
C ILE A 36 1.57 -13.97 0.83
N GLU A 37 2.11 -15.12 0.41
CA GLU A 37 1.43 -16.02 -0.53
C GLU A 37 0.11 -16.55 0.04
N LYS A 38 0.01 -16.75 1.37
CA LYS A 38 -1.23 -17.17 2.03
C LYS A 38 -2.27 -16.06 2.07
N GLU A 39 -1.87 -14.82 2.33
CA GLU A 39 -2.79 -13.69 2.48
C GLU A 39 -3.22 -13.10 1.13
N GLU A 40 -2.29 -13.01 0.17
CA GLU A 40 -2.46 -12.29 -1.10
C GLU A 40 -2.50 -13.23 -2.32
N GLY A 41 -2.32 -14.54 -2.10
CA GLY A 41 -2.29 -15.58 -3.13
C GLY A 41 -0.95 -15.70 -3.86
N SER A 42 -0.21 -14.60 -4.06
CA SER A 42 1.15 -14.63 -4.65
C SER A 42 1.95 -13.36 -4.35
N LEU A 43 3.28 -13.43 -4.49
CA LEU A 43 4.14 -12.24 -4.46
C LEU A 43 3.78 -11.21 -5.54
N LEU A 44 3.34 -11.67 -6.72
CA LEU A 44 2.93 -10.79 -7.81
C LEU A 44 1.66 -10.01 -7.46
N ALA A 45 0.67 -10.70 -6.90
CA ALA A 45 -0.56 -10.07 -6.43
C ALA A 45 -0.28 -9.04 -5.32
N TYR A 46 0.60 -9.38 -4.37
CA TYR A 46 1.07 -8.44 -3.35
C TYR A 46 1.75 -7.21 -3.96
N ALA A 47 2.60 -7.40 -4.98
CA ALA A 47 3.29 -6.33 -5.67
C ALA A 47 2.35 -5.45 -6.52
N HIS A 48 1.21 -5.97 -6.97
CA HIS A 48 0.19 -5.25 -7.75
C HIS A 48 -0.81 -4.46 -6.89
N ARG A 49 -0.47 -4.15 -5.63
CA ARG A 49 -1.34 -3.35 -4.76
C ARG A 49 -1.57 -1.93 -5.27
N ASP A 50 -0.77 -1.44 -6.22
CA ASP A 50 -1.00 -0.19 -6.97
C ASP A 50 -2.30 -0.21 -7.80
N LEU A 51 -2.77 -1.38 -8.22
CA LEU A 51 -4.08 -1.54 -8.88
C LEU A 51 -5.26 -1.44 -7.90
N PHE A 52 -4.98 -1.38 -6.60
CA PHE A 52 -5.98 -1.29 -5.53
C PHE A 52 -5.88 0.03 -4.75
N LEU A 53 -4.68 0.41 -4.33
CA LEU A 53 -4.33 1.66 -3.67
C LEU A 53 -4.14 2.79 -4.68
N GLY A 54 -4.15 4.04 -4.23
CA GLY A 54 -4.05 5.19 -5.13
C GLY A 54 -5.30 5.37 -5.98
N PHE A 55 -5.14 6.02 -7.13
CA PHE A 55 -6.24 6.35 -8.05
C PHE A 55 -6.46 5.25 -9.08
N ASN A 56 -7.67 4.70 -9.13
CA ASN A 56 -8.07 3.68 -10.08
C ASN A 56 -9.44 4.04 -10.68
N TYR A 57 -9.54 4.03 -12.00
CA TYR A 57 -10.80 4.35 -12.68
C TYR A 57 -11.74 3.14 -12.69
N ASP A 58 -12.99 3.34 -12.29
CA ASP A 58 -14.06 2.35 -12.30
C ASP A 58 -14.92 2.57 -13.54
N THR A 59 -14.69 1.77 -14.59
CA THR A 59 -15.39 1.90 -15.87
C THR A 59 -16.89 1.60 -15.78
N GLN A 60 -17.31 0.81 -14.79
CA GLN A 60 -18.72 0.45 -14.62
C GLN A 60 -19.49 1.59 -13.94
N LYS A 61 -18.89 2.19 -12.90
CA LYS A 61 -19.51 3.30 -12.16
C LYS A 61 -19.21 4.68 -12.76
N LYS A 62 -18.30 4.76 -13.74
CA LYS A 62 -17.86 6.00 -14.41
C LYS A 62 -17.33 7.04 -13.42
N GLY A 63 -16.14 6.75 -12.88
CA GLY A 63 -15.47 7.66 -11.97
C GLY A 63 -14.20 7.07 -11.39
N TRP A 64 -13.55 7.84 -10.52
CA TRP A 64 -12.30 7.48 -9.90
C TRP A 64 -12.52 7.00 -8.48
N ARG A 65 -11.93 5.86 -8.14
CA ARG A 65 -11.78 5.43 -6.75
C ARG A 65 -10.38 5.77 -6.29
N TYR A 66 -10.29 6.44 -5.14
CA TYR A 66 -9.02 6.69 -4.47
C TYR A 66 -8.98 5.91 -3.16
N ARG A 67 -7.85 5.24 -2.90
CA ARG A 67 -7.61 4.52 -1.64
C ARG A 67 -6.24 4.83 -1.06
N GLU A 68 -6.19 4.95 0.26
CA GLU A 68 -4.95 5.22 0.99
C GLU A 68 -4.84 4.34 2.23
N TRP A 69 -3.64 3.86 2.55
CA TRP A 69 -3.41 3.15 3.81
C TRP A 69 -2.92 4.14 4.87
N ALA A 70 -3.80 4.46 5.82
CA ALA A 70 -3.51 5.40 6.90
C ALA A 70 -4.19 4.95 8.19
N PRO A 71 -3.74 3.84 8.82
CA PRO A 71 -4.43 3.24 9.96
C PRO A 71 -4.52 4.18 11.16
N ALA A 72 -3.50 5.01 11.37
CA ALA A 72 -3.38 5.98 12.45
C ALA A 72 -4.10 7.32 12.18
N ALA A 73 -4.69 7.51 10.99
CA ALA A 73 -5.50 8.69 10.72
C ALA A 73 -6.86 8.57 11.44
N GLN A 74 -7.35 9.72 11.89
CA GLN A 74 -8.70 9.90 12.44
C GLN A 74 -9.69 10.27 11.34
N GLN A 75 -9.25 11.05 10.34
CA GLN A 75 -10.03 11.40 9.15
C GLN A 75 -9.10 11.80 8.00
N LEU A 76 -9.50 11.48 6.76
CA LEU A 76 -8.85 11.94 5.54
C LEU A 76 -9.82 12.73 4.65
N TRP A 77 -9.31 13.69 3.88
CA TRP A 77 -10.05 14.34 2.79
C TRP A 77 -9.21 14.38 1.53
N LEU A 78 -9.84 14.20 0.37
CA LEU A 78 -9.22 14.45 -0.91
C LEU A 78 -9.45 15.91 -1.31
N ILE A 79 -8.38 16.65 -1.55
CA ILE A 79 -8.44 18.08 -1.90
C ILE A 79 -7.67 18.35 -3.18
N GLY A 80 -8.07 19.36 -3.93
CA GLY A 80 -7.32 19.78 -5.11
C GLY A 80 -8.12 20.67 -6.05
N ASP A 81 -7.64 20.83 -7.27
CA ASP A 81 -8.24 21.74 -8.25
C ASP A 81 -9.72 21.43 -8.51
N PHE A 82 -10.09 20.14 -8.56
CA PHE A 82 -11.45 19.67 -8.82
C PHE A 82 -12.50 20.17 -7.81
N ASN A 83 -12.08 20.44 -6.57
CA ASN A 83 -12.96 20.93 -5.51
C ASN A 83 -12.53 22.30 -4.97
N ARG A 84 -11.75 23.05 -5.76
CA ARG A 84 -11.21 24.37 -5.41
C ARG A 84 -10.47 24.38 -4.08
N TRP A 85 -9.76 23.29 -3.80
CA TRP A 85 -9.00 23.10 -2.56
C TRP A 85 -9.85 23.18 -1.27
N ASN A 86 -11.15 22.87 -1.35
CA ASN A 86 -12.01 22.89 -0.17
C ASN A 86 -11.67 21.73 0.80
N PRO A 87 -11.22 22.03 2.04
CA PRO A 87 -10.64 21.06 2.97
C PRO A 87 -11.64 20.13 3.66
N GLU A 88 -12.94 20.28 3.40
CA GLU A 88 -14.01 19.55 4.08
C GLU A 88 -14.95 18.81 3.11
N SER A 89 -14.88 19.14 1.82
CA SER A 89 -15.88 18.73 0.82
C SER A 89 -15.88 17.23 0.46
N HIS A 90 -14.74 16.55 0.52
CA HIS A 90 -14.58 15.18 0.02
C HIS A 90 -13.90 14.28 1.07
N PRO A 91 -14.58 13.97 2.19
CA PRO A 91 -14.05 13.07 3.21
C PRO A 91 -13.94 11.64 2.67
N LEU A 92 -12.86 10.95 3.00
CA LEU A 92 -12.75 9.51 2.75
C LEU A 92 -13.44 8.73 3.87
N GLU A 93 -13.95 7.55 3.54
CA GLU A 93 -14.51 6.59 4.49
C GLU A 93 -13.44 5.61 4.96
N LYS A 94 -13.33 5.39 6.28
CA LYS A 94 -12.46 4.34 6.83
C LYS A 94 -13.07 2.97 6.55
N ARG A 95 -12.27 2.07 5.97
CA ARG A 95 -12.56 0.66 5.70
C ARG A 95 -11.73 -0.22 6.63
N GLU A 96 -11.87 -1.52 6.48
CA GLU A 96 -11.06 -2.51 7.22
C GLU A 96 -9.56 -2.38 6.91
N GLY A 97 -8.72 -2.87 7.82
CA GLY A 97 -7.25 -2.89 7.62
C GLY A 97 -6.57 -1.51 7.63
N GLY A 98 -7.27 -0.45 8.02
CA GLY A 98 -6.74 0.92 8.02
C GLY A 98 -6.71 1.59 6.64
N ILE A 99 -7.43 1.02 5.69
CA ILE A 99 -7.63 1.59 4.35
C ILE A 99 -8.71 2.68 4.44
N TRP A 100 -8.50 3.76 3.70
CA TRP A 100 -9.48 4.83 3.49
C TRP A 100 -9.89 4.84 2.03
N GLU A 101 -11.14 5.17 1.73
CA GLU A 101 -11.67 5.13 0.37
C GLU A 101 -12.60 6.31 0.08
N ILE A 102 -12.54 6.83 -1.15
CA ILE A 102 -13.57 7.72 -1.72
C ILE A 102 -13.80 7.36 -3.19
N PHE A 103 -15.03 7.58 -3.66
CA PHE A 103 -15.38 7.49 -5.07
C PHE A 103 -15.82 8.86 -5.59
N ILE A 104 -15.20 9.32 -6.66
CA ILE A 104 -15.50 10.58 -7.35
C ILE A 104 -16.10 10.25 -8.71
N PRO A 105 -17.41 10.49 -8.93
CA PRO A 105 -18.01 10.27 -10.24
C PRO A 105 -17.46 11.26 -11.27
N ASP A 106 -17.49 10.87 -12.54
CA ASP A 106 -17.24 11.80 -13.64
C ASP A 106 -18.28 12.93 -13.65
N GLY A 107 -17.88 14.13 -14.07
CA GLY A 107 -18.78 15.28 -14.18
C GLY A 107 -18.09 16.60 -13.88
N GLU A 108 -18.90 17.62 -13.55
CA GLU A 108 -18.44 19.00 -13.33
C GLU A 108 -17.43 19.15 -12.17
N ASN A 109 -17.49 18.24 -11.19
CA ASN A 109 -16.51 18.13 -10.09
C ASN A 109 -15.76 16.78 -10.13
N GLY A 110 -15.60 16.20 -11.33
CA GLY A 110 -14.80 14.99 -11.54
C GLY A 110 -13.29 15.29 -11.55
N LEU A 111 -12.48 14.24 -11.40
CA LEU A 111 -11.03 14.35 -11.54
C LEU A 111 -10.63 14.38 -13.03
N ALA A 112 -9.76 15.32 -13.39
CA ALA A 112 -9.21 15.45 -14.73
C ALA A 112 -7.68 15.31 -14.73
N HIS A 113 -7.14 14.85 -15.86
CA HIS A 113 -5.69 14.72 -16.03
C HIS A 113 -4.98 16.08 -15.81
N ARG A 114 -3.82 16.05 -15.13
CA ARG A 114 -2.97 17.21 -14.76
C ARG A 114 -3.52 18.13 -13.67
N GLN A 115 -4.64 17.80 -13.05
CA GLN A 115 -5.05 18.50 -11.83
C GLN A 115 -4.08 18.22 -10.69
N LEU A 116 -3.85 19.22 -9.86
CA LEU A 116 -3.13 19.10 -8.62
C LEU A 116 -4.08 18.58 -7.53
N LEU A 117 -3.60 17.61 -6.75
CA LEU A 117 -4.33 16.92 -5.70
C LEU A 117 -3.44 16.75 -4.47
N LYS A 118 -4.06 16.70 -3.29
CA LYS A 118 -3.43 16.31 -2.02
C LYS A 118 -4.44 15.56 -1.15
N VAL A 119 -3.92 14.84 -0.15
CA VAL A 119 -4.73 14.29 0.94
C VAL A 119 -4.48 15.10 2.20
N LYS A 120 -5.54 15.68 2.75
CA LYS A 120 -5.52 16.28 4.08
C LYS A 120 -5.72 15.18 5.12
N VAL A 121 -4.84 15.12 6.11
CA VAL A 121 -4.84 14.11 7.17
C VAL A 121 -5.12 14.77 8.52
N LEU A 122 -6.12 14.28 9.25
CA LEU A 122 -6.30 14.57 10.67
C LEU A 122 -5.80 13.38 11.50
N SER A 123 -4.88 13.65 12.44
CA SER A 123 -4.35 12.67 13.39
C SER A 123 -3.96 13.34 14.70
N ASN A 124 -4.36 12.77 15.84
CA ASN A 124 -4.10 13.33 17.17
C ASN A 124 -4.50 14.81 17.29
N ASP A 125 -5.65 15.18 16.72
CA ASP A 125 -6.18 16.55 16.66
C ASP A 125 -5.27 17.56 15.91
N LEU A 126 -4.21 17.08 15.25
CA LEU A 126 -3.35 17.86 14.38
C LEU A 126 -3.70 17.56 12.91
N THR A 127 -3.83 18.63 12.13
CA THR A 127 -4.02 18.53 10.68
C THR A 127 -2.68 18.66 9.96
N ARG A 128 -2.43 17.78 8.99
CA ARG A 128 -1.29 17.85 8.05
C ARG A 128 -1.81 17.82 6.61
N ASP A 129 -1.18 18.58 5.73
CA ASP A 129 -1.51 18.75 4.31
C ASP A 129 -0.32 18.50 3.37
#